data_AF-A0A2H0E200-F1
#
_entry.id   AF-A0A2H0E200-F1
#
_cell.length_a   1.000
_cell.length_b   1.000
_cell.length_c   1.000
_cell.angle_alpha   90.00
_cell.angle_beta   90.00
_cell.angle_gamma   90.00
#
_symmetry.space_group_name_H-M   'P 1'
#
loop_
_entity.id
_entity.type
_entity.pdbx_description
1 polymer ?
#
loop_
_entity_poly.entity_id
_entity_poly.type
_entity_poly.pdbx_seq_one_letter_code
_entity_poly.pdbx_strand_id
1 'polypeptide(L)'
;PNHYHLLLKQTTIDGMTKLLRRVATTYSLYFNRRYKRVGYLFQGRYKAVRIEDQAGLLQLSCYIHLNPKGLEQMTRCDLVTYPYSSYPYFLRLKTADWLHPEEILTLTSHYKDFVEQSPSEQEDSLW
;
A
#
# COMPACT_ATOMS: atom_id res chain seq x y z
N PRO A 1 -4.70 -2.65 -13.11
CA PRO A 1 -3.69 -2.25 -12.09
C PRO A 1 -2.25 -2.40 -12.60
N ASN A 2 -1.43 -1.35 -12.51
CA ASN A 2 -0.05 -1.31 -13.02
C ASN A 2 1.01 -0.88 -11.98
N HIS A 3 0.61 -0.59 -10.74
CA HIS A 3 1.50 -0.17 -9.65
C HIS A 3 0.95 -0.65 -8.28
N TYR A 4 1.71 -0.42 -7.22
CA TYR A 4 1.33 -0.71 -5.84
C TYR A 4 1.85 0.39 -4.90
N HIS A 5 1.17 0.57 -3.76
CA HIS A 5 1.54 1.52 -2.71
C HIS A 5 1.86 0.78 -1.42
N LEU A 6 2.92 1.18 -0.72
CA LEU A 6 3.35 0.58 0.54
C LEU A 6 3.59 1.66 1.59
N LEU A 7 3.02 1.45 2.78
CA LEU A 7 3.37 2.21 3.98
C LEU A 7 4.37 1.39 4.79
N LEU A 8 5.60 1.89 4.92
CA LEU A 8 6.71 1.16 5.54
C LEU A 8 7.36 2.00 6.63
N LYS A 9 7.55 1.40 7.81
CA LYS A 9 8.38 1.95 8.88
C LYS A 9 9.79 1.40 8.76
N GLN A 10 10.71 2.27 8.35
CA GLN A 10 12.11 1.91 8.21
C GLN A 10 12.80 1.83 9.59
N THR A 11 13.43 0.69 9.90
CA THR A 11 14.16 0.48 11.18
C THR A 11 15.67 0.71 11.08
N THR A 12 16.23 0.78 9.87
CA THR A 12 17.66 1.03 9.61
C THR A 12 17.80 1.97 8.42
N ILE A 13 18.85 2.79 8.35
CA ILE A 13 19.06 3.80 7.29
C ILE A 13 18.89 3.27 5.85
N ASP A 14 19.22 2.01 5.58
CA ASP A 14 19.10 1.39 4.24
C ASP A 14 17.94 0.39 4.12
N GLY A 15 17.08 0.28 5.13
CA GLY A 15 16.09 -0.79 5.25
C GLY A 15 15.16 -0.89 4.02
N MET A 16 14.56 0.23 3.62
CA MET A 16 13.68 0.27 2.45
C MET A 16 14.43 -0.02 1.15
N THR A 17 15.63 0.53 0.98
CA THR A 17 16.43 0.29 -0.22
C THR A 17 16.79 -1.18 -0.37
N LYS A 18 17.21 -1.85 0.72
CA LYS A 18 17.53 -3.28 0.73
C LYS A 18 16.29 -4.12 0.44
N LEU A 19 15.17 -3.81 1.10
CA LEU A 19 13.90 -4.51 0.92
C LEU A 19 13.41 -4.42 -0.53
N LEU A 20 13.23 -3.20 -1.05
CA LEU A 20 12.66 -2.97 -2.37
C LEU A 20 13.58 -3.46 -3.49
N ARG A 21 14.91 -3.35 -3.33
CA ARG A 21 15.86 -3.96 -4.27
C ARG A 21 15.65 -5.47 -4.34
N ARG A 22 15.57 -6.15 -3.19
CA ARG A 22 15.38 -7.60 -3.17
C ARG A 22 14.03 -8.01 -3.77
N VAL A 23 12.94 -7.37 -3.35
CA VAL A 23 11.58 -7.66 -3.86
C VAL A 23 11.51 -7.44 -5.38
N ALA A 24 11.93 -6.26 -5.86
CA ALA A 24 11.83 -5.92 -7.27
C ALA A 24 12.72 -6.82 -8.15
N THR A 25 13.95 -7.10 -7.74
CA THR A 25 14.86 -7.97 -8.49
C THR A 25 14.34 -9.41 -8.51
N THR A 26 13.98 -9.98 -7.36
CA THR A 26 13.51 -11.37 -7.29
C THR A 26 12.21 -11.55 -8.07
N TYR A 27 11.25 -10.61 -7.96
CA TYR A 27 10.00 -10.69 -8.69
C TYR A 27 10.19 -10.52 -10.21
N SER A 28 11.05 -9.59 -10.65
CA SER A 28 11.35 -9.40 -12.08
C SER A 28 11.98 -10.65 -12.69
N LEU A 29 12.92 -11.28 -11.99
CA LEU A 29 13.54 -12.53 -12.44
C LEU A 29 12.53 -13.67 -12.52
N TYR A 30 11.70 -13.83 -11.49
CA TYR A 30 10.63 -14.82 -11.46
C TYR A 30 9.65 -14.63 -12.63
N PHE A 31 9.13 -13.42 -12.79
CA PHE A 31 8.15 -13.08 -13.82
C PHE A 31 8.71 -13.31 -15.23
N ASN A 32 9.92 -12.81 -15.50
CA ASN A 32 10.55 -12.99 -16.82
C ASN A 32 10.79 -14.46 -17.15
N ARG A 33 11.23 -15.27 -16.17
CA ARG A 33 11.37 -16.73 -16.35
C ARG A 33 10.02 -17.41 -16.58
N ARG A 34 9.01 -17.10 -15.77
CA ARG A 34 7.68 -17.71 -15.81
C ARG A 34 6.93 -17.43 -17.11
N TYR A 35 7.12 -16.26 -17.68
CA TYR A 35 6.41 -15.79 -18.88
C TYR A 35 7.32 -15.67 -20.12
N LYS A 36 8.56 -16.18 -20.05
CA LYS A 36 9.54 -16.17 -21.15
C LYS A 36 9.76 -14.77 -21.75
N ARG A 37 9.80 -13.74 -20.89
CA ARG A 37 10.03 -12.34 -21.29
C ARG A 37 11.50 -11.95 -21.13
N VAL A 38 11.90 -10.94 -21.89
CA VAL A 38 13.21 -10.29 -21.78
C VAL A 38 12.99 -8.79 -21.53
N GLY A 39 13.86 -8.18 -20.73
CA GLY A 39 13.83 -6.75 -20.41
C GLY A 39 13.28 -6.41 -19.03
N TYR A 40 13.05 -5.11 -18.82
CA TYR A 40 12.59 -4.55 -17.54
C TYR A 40 11.11 -4.86 -17.30
N LEU A 41 10.77 -5.18 -16.04
CA LEU A 41 9.39 -5.35 -15.60
C LEU A 41 8.81 -4.06 -14.99
N PHE A 42 9.58 -3.38 -14.15
CA PHE A 42 9.19 -2.12 -13.51
C PHE A 42 9.62 -0.91 -14.34
N GLN A 43 8.82 0.15 -14.33
CA GLN A 43 9.05 1.36 -15.11
C GLN A 43 10.14 2.29 -14.53
N GLY A 44 10.75 1.95 -13.40
CA GLY A 44 11.81 2.74 -12.79
C GLY A 44 12.09 2.38 -11.34
N ARG A 45 12.77 3.30 -10.64
CA ARG A 45 12.97 3.24 -9.19
C ARG A 45 11.65 3.52 -8.48
N TYR A 46 11.50 2.98 -7.27
CA TYR A 46 10.39 3.37 -6.39
C TYR A 46 10.48 4.86 -6.07
N LYS A 47 9.32 5.49 -5.89
CA LYS A 47 9.19 6.80 -5.26
C LYS A 47 8.95 6.59 -3.76
N ALA A 48 9.46 7.50 -2.94
CA ALA A 48 9.23 7.48 -1.51
C ALA A 48 9.09 8.90 -0.98
N VAL A 49 8.10 9.09 -0.12
CA VAL A 49 7.85 10.35 0.59
C VAL A 49 7.95 10.07 2.07
N ARG A 50 8.65 10.95 2.79
CA ARG A 50 8.75 10.88 4.25
C ARG A 50 7.49 11.48 4.86
N ILE A 51 6.91 10.78 5.81
CA ILE A 51 5.77 11.26 6.60
C ILE A 51 6.33 11.93 7.85
N GLU A 52 5.87 13.14 8.13
CA GLU A 52 6.41 13.96 9.23
C GLU A 52 5.49 14.01 10.44
N ASP A 53 4.18 13.81 10.26
CA ASP A 53 3.19 13.91 11.31
C ASP A 53 2.14 12.77 11.31
N GLN A 54 1.42 12.64 12.43
CA GLN A 54 0.43 11.58 12.64
C GLN A 54 -0.82 11.75 11.77
N ALA A 55 -1.24 12.97 11.47
CA ALA A 55 -2.40 13.22 10.63
C ALA A 55 -2.11 12.80 9.17
N GLY A 56 -0.93 13.15 8.66
CA GLY A 56 -0.42 12.71 7.37
C GLY A 56 -0.26 11.19 7.29
N LEU A 57 0.20 10.54 8.37
CA LEU A 57 0.27 9.08 8.46
C LEU A 57 -1.10 8.41 8.32
N LEU A 58 -2.10 8.92 9.05
CA LEU A 58 -3.47 8.41 9.01
C LEU A 58 -4.12 8.64 7.63
N GLN A 59 -3.96 9.84 7.06
CA GLN A 59 -4.45 10.19 5.73
C GLN A 59 -3.83 9.29 4.65
N LEU A 60 -2.51 9.07 4.69
CA LEU A 60 -1.84 8.22 3.71
C LEU A 60 -2.29 6.76 3.81
N SER A 61 -2.48 6.23 5.03
CA SER A 61 -3.03 4.88 5.22
C SER A 61 -4.42 4.74 4.58
N CYS A 62 -5.28 5.75 4.77
CA CYS A 62 -6.59 5.80 4.14
C CYS A 62 -6.51 5.87 2.61
N TYR A 63 -5.68 6.76 2.07
CA TYR A 63 -5.46 6.89 0.63
C TYR A 63 -5.03 5.55 0.01
N ILE A 64 -4.09 4.82 0.62
CA ILE A 64 -3.65 3.50 0.15
C ILE A 64 -4.81 2.50 0.09
N HIS A 65 -5.68 2.48 1.10
CA HIS A 65 -6.83 1.57 1.13
C HIS A 65 -7.94 1.97 0.17
N LEU A 66 -8.05 3.25 -0.20
CA LEU A 66 -8.99 3.75 -1.21
C LEU A 66 -8.48 3.58 -2.65
N ASN A 67 -7.18 3.46 -2.88
CA ASN A 67 -6.59 3.38 -4.22
C ASN A 67 -7.21 2.29 -5.13
N PRO A 68 -7.55 1.07 -4.64
CA PRO A 68 -8.23 0.07 -5.47
C PRO A 68 -9.58 0.53 -6.06
N LYS A 69 -10.26 1.51 -5.46
CA LYS A 69 -11.50 2.11 -6.01
C LYS A 69 -11.27 2.79 -7.37
N GLY A 70 -10.04 3.21 -7.67
CA GLY A 70 -9.67 3.74 -8.99
C GLY A 70 -9.69 2.68 -10.10
N LEU A 71 -9.87 1.40 -9.76
CA LEU A 71 -10.19 0.35 -10.73
C LEU A 71 -11.69 0.44 -11.05
N GLU A 72 -12.01 0.61 -12.33
CA GLU A 72 -13.38 0.70 -12.82
C GLU A 72 -14.27 -0.38 -12.17
N GLN A 73 -15.41 0.03 -11.61
CA GLN A 73 -16.45 -0.81 -10.97
C GLN A 73 -16.23 -1.23 -9.50
N MET A 74 -15.16 -0.83 -8.81
CA MET A 74 -15.02 -1.09 -7.36
C MET A 74 -15.76 -0.06 -6.49
N THR A 75 -16.57 -0.54 -5.56
CA THR A 75 -17.23 0.24 -4.51
C THR A 75 -16.42 0.22 -3.20
N ARG A 76 -16.79 1.06 -2.22
CA ARG A 76 -16.19 1.03 -0.88
C ARG A 76 -16.42 -0.32 -0.16
N CYS A 77 -17.57 -0.96 -0.42
CA CYS A 77 -17.88 -2.27 0.13
C CYS A 77 -16.89 -3.35 -0.36
N ASP A 78 -16.42 -3.24 -1.60
CA ASP A 78 -15.50 -4.19 -2.21
C ASP A 78 -14.08 -4.12 -1.62
N LEU A 79 -13.72 -3.01 -0.97
CA LEU A 79 -12.40 -2.86 -0.34
C LEU A 79 -12.18 -3.91 0.76
N VAL A 80 -13.25 -4.32 1.44
CA VAL A 80 -13.21 -5.33 2.52
C VAL A 80 -12.83 -6.71 2.00
N THR A 81 -13.17 -7.01 0.74
CA THR A 81 -12.90 -8.32 0.12
C THR A 81 -11.74 -8.27 -0.87
N TYR A 82 -11.24 -7.08 -1.20
CA TYR A 82 -10.14 -6.90 -2.14
C TYR A 82 -8.85 -7.58 -1.66
N PRO A 83 -8.35 -8.61 -2.37
CA PRO A 83 -7.28 -9.47 -1.85
C PRO A 83 -5.90 -8.81 -1.87
N TYR A 84 -5.71 -7.75 -2.66
CA TYR A 84 -4.43 -7.07 -2.83
C TYR A 84 -4.32 -5.79 -1.97
N SER A 85 -5.00 -5.77 -0.82
CA SER A 85 -4.94 -4.68 0.15
C SER A 85 -4.79 -5.23 1.57
N SER A 86 -4.15 -4.43 2.43
CA SER A 86 -4.09 -4.69 3.86
C SER A 86 -5.36 -4.24 4.62
N TYR A 87 -6.34 -3.63 3.94
CA TYR A 87 -7.57 -3.13 4.58
C TYR A 87 -8.32 -4.18 5.44
N PRO A 88 -8.48 -5.45 5.02
CA PRO A 88 -9.16 -6.45 5.84
C PRO A 88 -8.44 -6.75 7.16
N TYR A 89 -7.13 -6.53 7.22
CA TYR A 89 -6.32 -6.70 8.43
C TYR A 89 -6.53 -5.53 9.41
N PHE A 90 -6.75 -4.31 8.90
CA PHE A 90 -7.12 -3.14 9.71
C PHE A 90 -8.53 -3.30 10.29
N LEU A 91 -9.41 -4.03 9.60
CA LEU A 91 -10.74 -4.41 10.08
C LEU A 91 -10.73 -5.65 11.00
N ARG A 92 -9.56 -6.20 11.32
CA ARG A 92 -9.39 -7.43 12.13
C ARG A 92 -10.10 -8.67 11.56
N LEU A 93 -10.35 -8.69 10.25
CA LEU A 93 -10.90 -9.86 9.54
C LEU A 93 -9.81 -10.86 9.12
N LYS A 94 -8.55 -10.41 9.10
CA LYS A 94 -7.35 -11.21 8.82
C LYS A 94 -6.22 -10.81 9.76
N THR A 95 -5.26 -11.71 9.95
CA THR A 95 -4.05 -11.48 10.75
C THR A 95 -2.81 -11.86 9.96
N ALA A 96 -1.70 -11.17 10.22
CA ALA A 96 -0.39 -11.48 9.68
C ALA A 96 0.69 -10.98 10.64
N ASP A 97 1.62 -11.84 11.03
CA ASP A 97 2.64 -11.53 12.05
C ASP A 97 3.60 -10.42 11.62
N TRP A 98 3.74 -10.21 10.31
CA TRP A 98 4.62 -9.20 9.72
C TRP A 98 3.92 -7.85 9.45
N LEU A 99 2.61 -7.76 9.69
CA LEU A 99 1.83 -6.53 9.51
C LEU A 99 1.41 -6.00 10.88
N HIS A 100 1.63 -4.70 11.11
CA HIS A 100 1.33 -4.05 12.39
C HIS A 100 0.33 -2.90 12.21
N PRO A 101 -0.97 -3.17 12.01
CA PRO A 101 -2.00 -2.13 11.85
C PRO A 101 -2.16 -1.25 13.09
N GLU A 102 -1.81 -1.78 14.27
CA GLU A 102 -2.02 -1.12 15.56
C GLU A 102 -1.34 0.25 15.64
N GLU A 103 -0.19 0.45 14.98
CA GLU A 103 0.44 1.79 14.93
C GLU A 103 -0.49 2.86 14.32
N ILE A 104 -1.33 2.49 13.36
CA ILE A 104 -2.32 3.38 12.75
C ILE A 104 -3.64 3.38 13.53
N LEU A 105 -4.09 2.21 13.99
CA LEU A 105 -5.36 2.08 14.72
C LEU A 105 -5.33 2.82 16.06
N THR A 106 -4.16 3.04 16.66
CA THR A 106 -4.04 3.89 17.86
C THR A 106 -4.31 5.37 17.59
N LEU A 107 -4.23 5.83 16.32
CA LEU A 107 -4.47 7.22 15.95
C LEU A 107 -5.97 7.56 15.85
N THR A 108 -6.84 6.56 15.73
CA THR A 108 -8.30 6.75 15.65
C THR A 108 -9.06 5.50 16.08
N SER A 109 -10.11 5.67 16.89
CA SER A 109 -11.04 4.59 17.23
C SER A 109 -11.98 4.21 16.08
N HIS A 110 -12.03 5.02 15.01
CA HIS A 110 -13.03 4.91 13.92
C HIS A 110 -12.35 4.78 12.54
N TYR A 111 -11.33 3.93 12.41
CA TYR A 111 -10.57 3.80 11.16
C TYR A 111 -11.44 3.42 9.95
N LYS A 112 -12.40 2.51 10.14
CA LYS A 112 -13.35 2.11 9.08
C LYS A 112 -14.14 3.31 8.58
N ASP A 113 -14.76 4.07 9.49
CA ASP A 113 -15.56 5.24 9.15
C ASP A 113 -14.71 6.31 8.47
N PHE A 114 -13.47 6.48 8.94
CA PHE A 114 -12.51 7.40 8.34
C PHE A 114 -12.23 7.06 6.87
N VAL A 115 -11.96 5.80 6.55
CA VAL A 115 -11.75 5.33 5.16
C VAL A 115 -13.04 5.46 4.35
N GLU A 116 -14.17 5.05 4.92
CA GLU A 116 -15.46 5.03 4.25
C GLU A 116 -16.08 6.41 4.05
N GLN A 117 -15.56 7.47 4.68
CA GLN A 117 -16.04 8.84 4.51
C GLN A 117 -15.04 9.73 3.76
N SER A 118 -13.76 9.37 3.72
CA SER A 118 -12.71 10.18 3.07
C SER A 118 -12.93 10.34 1.56
N PRO A 119 -12.77 11.56 1.01
CA PRO A 119 -12.96 11.82 -0.41
C PRO A 119 -11.99 10.97 -1.24
N SER A 120 -12.45 10.47 -2.40
CA SER A 120 -11.61 9.66 -3.29
C SER A 120 -10.65 10.47 -4.16
N GLU A 121 -10.79 11.80 -4.17
CA GLU A 121 -10.03 12.72 -5.00
C GLU A 121 -8.85 13.29 -4.22
N GLN A 122 -7.80 12.49 -4.08
CA GLN A 122 -6.46 13.01 -3.89
C GLN A 122 -5.69 12.56 -5.11
N GLU A 123 -5.46 13.48 -6.05
CA GLU A 123 -4.67 13.20 -7.24
C GLU A 123 -3.32 12.60 -6.82
N ASP A 124 -2.89 11.58 -7.55
CA ASP A 124 -1.52 11.05 -7.54
C ASP A 124 -0.44 12.14 -7.80
N SER A 125 -0.84 13.38 -8.07
CA SER A 125 0.01 14.56 -8.29
C SER A 125 0.64 15.12 -7.02
N LEU A 126 0.14 14.77 -5.83
CA LEU A 126 0.68 15.24 -4.55
C LEU A 126 1.78 14.34 -3.94
N TRP A 127 2.05 13.15 -4.51
CA TRP A 127 2.99 12.17 -3.94
C TRP A 127 3.88 11.43 -4.97
#